data_AF-A0A264W7H2-F1
#
_entry.id   AF-A0A264W7H2-F1
#
_cell.length_a   1.000
_cell.length_b   1.000
_cell.length_c   1.000
_cell.angle_alpha   90.00
_cell.angle_beta   90.00
_cell.angle_gamma   90.00
#
_symmetry.space_group_name_H-M   'P 1'
#
loop_
_entity.id
_entity.type
_entity.pdbx_description
1 polymer ?
#
loop_
_entity_poly.entity_id
_entity_poly.type
_entity_poly.pdbx_seq_one_letter_code
_entity_poly.pdbx_strand_id
1 'polypeptide(L)'
;ASLLIGGEKLEDGKYQNGYYVQPAIFDNVTSEMTIAQEEIFGPVIALIKVDSMEEALDIANDVKFGLSASIFTQNIGRMLSFVD
;
A
#
# COMPACT_ATOMS: atom_id res chain seq x y z
N ALA A 1 -8.44 7.44 4.92
CA ALA A 1 -8.51 6.04 4.46
C ALA A 1 -9.97 5.60 4.42
N SER A 2 -10.44 5.14 3.27
CA SER A 2 -11.76 4.54 3.12
C SER A 2 -11.59 3.09 2.66
N LEU A 3 -12.32 2.17 3.29
CA LEU A 3 -12.27 0.75 2.96
C LEU A 3 -13.08 0.52 1.68
N LEU A 4 -12.43 0.05 0.62
CA LEU A 4 -13.11 -0.31 -0.63
C LEU A 4 -13.67 -1.73 -0.59
N ILE A 5 -12.90 -2.66 -0.05
CA ILE A 5 -13.28 -4.08 0.03
C ILE A 5 -12.46 -4.81 1.08
N GLY A 6 -13.06 -5.83 1.69
CA GLY A 6 -12.38 -6.82 2.52
C GLY A 6 -12.11 -6.38 3.95
N GLY A 7 -11.06 -6.93 4.57
CA GLY A 7 -10.69 -6.61 5.96
C GLY A 7 -11.51 -7.31 7.04
N GLU A 8 -12.50 -8.12 6.64
CA GLU A 8 -13.30 -8.90 7.57
C GLU A 8 -12.56 -10.16 8.04
N LYS A 9 -12.88 -10.59 9.26
CA LYS A 9 -12.46 -11.89 9.77
C LYS A 9 -13.29 -12.99 9.10
N LEU A 10 -12.62 -14.04 8.64
CA LEU A 10 -13.32 -15.21 8.07
C LEU A 10 -13.60 -16.21 9.19
N GLU A 11 -14.87 -16.39 9.55
CA GLU A 11 -15.28 -17.21 10.70
C GLU A 11 -16.09 -18.46 10.30
N ASP A 12 -16.52 -18.57 9.03
CA ASP A 12 -17.42 -19.63 8.59
C ASP A 12 -16.71 -20.83 7.95
N GLY A 13 -17.34 -22.00 8.06
CA GLY A 13 -16.96 -23.22 7.36
C GLY A 13 -15.52 -23.63 7.61
N LYS A 14 -14.70 -23.68 6.54
CA LYS A 14 -13.30 -24.08 6.65
C LYS A 14 -12.41 -23.08 7.41
N TYR A 15 -12.91 -21.89 7.73
CA TYR A 15 -12.15 -20.82 8.39
C TYR A 15 -12.39 -20.74 9.90
N GLN A 16 -13.40 -21.43 10.43
CA GLN A 16 -13.90 -21.32 11.81
C GLN A 16 -12.87 -21.50 12.94
N ASN A 17 -11.74 -22.17 12.67
CA ASN A 17 -10.70 -22.48 13.66
C ASN A 17 -9.32 -21.89 13.31
N GLY A 18 -9.27 -20.83 12.50
CA GLY A 18 -8.01 -20.19 12.10
C GLY A 18 -7.99 -18.67 12.30
N TYR A 19 -6.82 -18.07 12.02
CA TYR A 19 -6.60 -16.62 12.08
C TYR A 19 -6.65 -16.04 10.66
N TYR A 20 -7.80 -16.19 10.00
CA TYR A 20 -7.98 -15.77 8.62
C TYR A 20 -8.61 -14.38 8.54
N VAL A 21 -8.03 -13.54 7.69
CA VAL A 21 -8.53 -12.21 7.36
C VAL A 21 -8.66 -12.09 5.84
N GLN A 22 -9.75 -11.49 5.39
CA GLN A 22 -9.97 -11.21 3.98
C GLN A 22 -8.97 -10.14 3.50
N PRO A 23 -8.36 -10.28 2.31
CA PRO A 23 -7.53 -9.23 1.73
C PRO A 23 -8.28 -7.91 1.64
N ALA A 24 -7.64 -6.81 2.04
CA ALA A 24 -8.27 -5.49 2.10
C ALA A 24 -7.61 -4.48 1.16
N ILE A 25 -8.43 -3.60 0.59
CA ILE A 25 -7.94 -2.45 -0.19
C ILE A 25 -8.52 -1.17 0.41
N PHE A 26 -7.64 -0.23 0.73
CA PHE A 26 -8.00 1.10 1.19
C PHE A 26 -7.63 2.14 0.15
N ASP A 27 -8.53 3.10 -0.10
CA ASP A 27 -8.24 4.31 -0.87
C ASP A 27 -8.30 5.55 0.01
N ASN A 28 -8.16 6.73 -0.62
CA ASN A 28 -8.16 8.03 0.07
C ASN A 28 -7.20 8.02 1.28
N VAL A 29 -6.03 7.42 1.08
CA VAL A 29 -4.93 7.37 2.05
C VAL A 29 -4.00 8.54 1.76
N THR A 30 -3.56 9.23 2.82
CA THR A 30 -2.50 10.25 2.77
C THR A 30 -1.26 9.73 3.47
N SER A 31 -0.08 10.28 3.19
CA SER A 31 1.19 9.77 3.74
C SER A 31 1.25 9.85 5.27
N GLU A 32 0.54 10.80 5.89
CA GLU A 32 0.57 11.02 7.34
C GLU A 32 -0.30 10.03 8.14
N MET A 33 -1.14 9.23 7.45
CA MET A 33 -1.99 8.26 8.11
C MET A 33 -1.17 7.06 8.63
N THR A 34 -1.55 6.52 9.79
CA THR A 34 -0.90 5.33 10.37
C THR A 34 -0.83 4.15 9.40
N ILE A 35 -1.88 3.94 8.58
CA ILE A 35 -1.92 2.87 7.57
C ILE A 35 -0.82 3.00 6.48
N ALA A 36 -0.30 4.21 6.26
CA ALA A 36 0.80 4.48 5.33
C ALA A 36 2.18 4.46 6.02
N GLN A 37 2.23 4.77 7.32
CA GLN A 37 3.48 4.91 8.08
C GLN A 37 3.94 3.63 8.79
N GLU A 38 3.01 2.74 9.15
CA GLU A 38 3.29 1.52 9.91
C GLU A 38 3.11 0.26 9.07
N GLU A 39 3.93 -0.75 9.34
CA GLU A 39 3.87 -2.03 8.66
C GLU A 39 2.74 -2.90 9.24
N ILE A 40 1.65 -3.07 8.49
CA ILE A 40 0.47 -3.85 8.92
C ILE A 40 0.78 -5.35 9.02
N PHE A 41 1.71 -5.85 8.20
CA PHE A 41 2.12 -7.25 8.15
C PHE A 41 0.97 -8.24 7.84
N GLY A 42 -0.09 -7.75 7.19
CA GLY A 42 -1.27 -8.51 6.78
C GLY A 42 -1.61 -8.32 5.29
N PRO A 43 -2.64 -8.99 4.77
CA PRO A 43 -3.02 -8.92 3.36
C PRO A 43 -3.76 -7.61 3.04
N VAL A 44 -3.10 -6.47 3.20
CA VAL A 44 -3.70 -5.14 3.06
C VAL A 44 -2.89 -4.32 2.06
N ILE A 45 -3.59 -3.64 1.15
CA ILE A 45 -3.01 -2.65 0.24
C ILE A 45 -3.65 -1.28 0.53
N ALA A 46 -2.82 -0.26 0.71
CA ALA A 46 -3.22 1.14 0.80
C ALA A 46 -2.87 1.87 -0.49
N LEU A 47 -3.82 2.61 -1.05
CA LEU A 47 -3.65 3.39 -2.27
C LEU A 47 -3.51 4.88 -1.93
N ILE A 48 -2.36 5.44 -2.26
CA ILE A 48 -2.10 6.87 -2.21
C ILE A 48 -2.13 7.40 -3.65
N LYS A 49 -2.99 8.38 -3.91
CA LYS A 49 -3.06 9.04 -5.22
C LYS A 49 -2.09 10.23 -5.22
N VAL A 50 -1.38 10.38 -6.33
CA VAL A 50 -0.40 11.44 -6.57
C VAL A 50 -0.64 12.03 -7.96
N ASP A 51 -0.28 13.30 -8.14
CA ASP A 51 -0.49 14.04 -9.39
C ASP A 51 0.78 14.10 -10.25
N SER A 52 1.95 13.77 -9.69
CA SER A 52 3.22 13.77 -10.42
C SER A 52 4.20 12.67 -9.98
N MET A 53 5.24 12.44 -10.80
CA MET A 53 6.32 11.51 -10.46
C MET A 53 7.18 12.02 -9.31
N GLU A 54 7.39 13.34 -9.22
CA GLU A 54 8.16 13.98 -8.15
C GLU A 54 7.46 13.78 -6.80
N GLU A 55 6.16 14.10 -6.74
CA GLU A 55 5.34 13.86 -5.55
C GLU A 55 5.29 12.37 -5.17
N ALA A 56 5.24 11.46 -6.16
CA ALA A 56 5.27 10.03 -5.91
C ALA A 56 6.57 9.60 -5.20
N LEU A 57 7.72 10.16 -5.61
CA LEU A 57 9.01 9.88 -5.01
C LEU A 57 9.11 10.47 -3.60
N ASP A 58 8.62 11.70 -3.39
CA ASP A 58 8.59 12.33 -2.08
C ASP A 58 7.77 11.48 -1.09
N ILE A 59 6.55 11.08 -1.48
CA ILE A 59 5.67 10.25 -0.65
C ILE A 59 6.25 8.86 -0.43
N ALA A 60 6.84 8.23 -1.46
CA ALA A 60 7.43 6.90 -1.32
C ALA A 60 8.62 6.90 -0.34
N ASN A 61 9.32 8.02 -0.20
CA ASN A 61 10.43 8.20 0.75
C ASN A 61 9.99 8.79 2.10
N ASP A 62 8.76 9.27 2.23
CA ASP A 62 8.17 9.81 3.47
C ASP A 62 7.72 8.68 4.42
N VAL A 63 8.59 7.70 4.64
CA VAL A 63 8.40 6.60 5.58
C VAL A 63 9.74 6.23 6.22
N LYS A 64 9.70 5.65 7.41
CA LYS A 64 10.92 5.28 8.16
C LYS A 64 11.65 4.04 7.61
N PHE A 65 11.09 3.39 6.59
CA PHE A 65 11.56 2.13 6.05
C PHE A 65 12.11 2.33 4.62
N GLY A 66 12.86 1.34 4.11
CA GLY A 66 13.49 1.45 2.79
C GLY A 66 13.95 0.09 2.25
N LEU A 67 13.11 -0.93 2.38
CA LEU A 67 13.48 -2.32 2.03
C LEU A 67 13.45 -2.57 0.52
N SER A 68 12.35 -2.17 -0.13
CA SER A 68 12.08 -2.47 -1.53
C SER A 68 11.05 -1.48 -2.07
N ALA A 69 11.21 -1.11 -3.35
CA ALA A 69 10.24 -0.34 -4.10
C ALA A 69 10.20 -0.83 -5.55
N SER A 70 9.13 -0.52 -6.28
CA SER A 70 8.98 -0.90 -7.68
C SER A 70 8.18 0.14 -8.44
N ILE A 71 8.55 0.36 -9.70
CA ILE A 71 7.84 1.25 -10.63
C ILE A 71 7.30 0.46 -11.81
N PHE A 72 6.04 0.72 -12.17
CA PHE A 72 5.41 0.19 -13.37
C PHE A 72 5.26 1.31 -14.40
N THR A 73 6.12 1.32 -15.41
CA THR A 73 6.14 2.35 -16.46
C THR A 73 6.69 1.78 -17.78
N GLN A 74 6.22 2.31 -18.91
CA GLN A 74 6.83 2.09 -20.22
C GLN A 74 7.85 3.18 -20.58
N ASN A 75 7.92 4.27 -19.80
CA ASN A 75 8.84 5.37 -20.01
C ASN A 75 10.17 5.08 -19.31
N ILE A 76 11.21 4.84 -20.09
CA ILE A 76 12.57 4.55 -19.60
C ILE A 76 13.14 5.72 -18.78
N GLY A 77 12.88 6.97 -19.16
CA GLY A 77 13.34 8.13 -18.41
C GLY A 77 12.79 8.15 -16.98
N ARG A 78 11.50 7.84 -16.80
CA ARG A 78 10.90 7.72 -15.46
C ARG A 78 11.45 6.54 -14.67
N MET A 79 11.79 5.43 -15.35
CA MET A 79 12.43 4.29 -14.70
C MET A 79 13.82 4.66 -14.19
N LEU A 80 14.65 5.34 -14.99
CA LEU A 80 15.97 5.79 -14.57
C LEU A 80 15.89 6.76 -13.38
N SER A 81 15.03 7.78 -13.46
CA SER A 81 14.81 8.72 -12.34
C SER A 81 14.24 8.10 -11.06
N PHE A 82 13.70 6.89 -11.12
CA PHE A 82 13.22 6.16 -9.94
C PHE A 82 14.32 5.33 -9.28
N VAL A 83 15.32 4.91 -10.06
CA VAL A 83 16.42 4.04 -9.61
C VAL A 83 17.62 4.86 -9.13
N ASP A 84 17.85 6.05 -9.73
CA ASP A 84 18.88 7.01 -9.34
C ASP A 84 18.59 7.66 -7.98
#